data_AF-A0AAJ6B5X6-F1
#
_entry.id   AF-A0AAJ6B5X6-F1
#
_cell.length_a   1.000
_cell.length_b   1.000
_cell.length_c   1.000
_cell.angle_alpha   90.00
_cell.angle_beta   90.00
_cell.angle_gamma   90.00
#
_symmetry.space_group_name_H-M   'P 1'
#
loop_
_entity.id
_entity.type
_entity.pdbx_description
1 polymer ?
#
loop_
_entity_poly.entity_id
_entity_poly.type
_entity_poly.pdbx_seq_one_letter_code
_entity_poly.pdbx_strand_id
1 'polypeptide(L)'
;MSNLFAGPHLWILLIVILLLFGAAKLPALAKSMGQSARIFRGEMKAMKTDDATVASAAADAPVAEPTASAPADPTAGAGGVDTPKP
;
A
#
# COMPACT_ATOMS: atom_id res chain seq x y z
N MET A 1 -28.82 29.18 9.87
CA MET A 1 -28.68 27.74 9.55
C MET A 1 -27.33 27.53 8.86
N SER A 2 -26.26 27.78 9.59
CA SER A 2 -24.90 27.82 9.06
C SER A 2 -23.99 27.63 10.27
N ASN A 3 -22.97 26.78 10.14
CA ASN A 3 -21.94 26.39 11.13
C ASN A 3 -21.96 24.91 11.57
N LEU A 4 -22.62 24.01 10.82
CA LEU A 4 -22.52 22.56 11.09
C LEU A 4 -21.18 21.96 10.65
N PHE A 5 -20.47 22.62 9.73
CA PHE A 5 -19.26 22.09 9.07
C PHE A 5 -17.96 22.87 9.39
N ALA A 6 -18.02 23.91 10.21
CA ALA A 6 -16.91 24.87 10.38
C ALA A 6 -16.43 25.04 11.85
N GLY A 7 -16.73 24.09 12.74
CA GLY A 7 -16.39 24.18 14.17
C GLY A 7 -15.96 22.87 14.82
N PRO A 8 -15.78 22.82 16.16
CA PRO A 8 -15.32 21.65 16.93
C PRO A 8 -16.15 20.37 16.74
N HIS A 9 -17.27 20.44 16.03
CA HIS A 9 -18.14 19.32 15.70
C HIS A 9 -17.44 18.23 14.87
N LEU A 10 -16.50 18.60 14.00
CA LEU A 10 -15.72 17.59 13.26
C LEU A 10 -14.84 16.77 14.20
N TRP A 11 -14.25 17.42 15.21
CA TRP A 11 -13.49 16.73 16.27
C TRP A 11 -14.38 15.83 17.12
N ILE A 12 -15.59 16.29 17.47
CA ILE A 12 -16.58 15.49 18.20
C ILE A 12 -16.97 14.23 17.41
N LEU A 13 -17.25 14.37 16.11
CA LEU A 13 -17.59 13.24 15.25
C LEU A 13 -16.41 12.26 15.13
N LEU A 14 -15.18 12.77 14.97
CA LEU A 14 -13.98 11.94 14.93
C LEU A 14 -13.78 11.16 16.24
N ILE A 15 -13.99 11.82 17.39
CA ILE A 15 -13.92 11.17 18.71
C ILE A 15 -14.98 10.07 18.82
N VAL A 16 -16.23 10.31 18.40
CA VAL A 16 -17.30 9.30 18.43
C VAL A 16 -16.92 8.09 17.57
N ILE A 17 -16.39 8.29 16.37
CA ILE A 17 -15.93 7.21 15.50
C ILE A 17 -14.76 6.45 16.16
N LEU A 18 -13.83 7.16 16.81
CA LEU A 18 -12.71 6.55 17.52
C LEU A 18 -13.15 5.73 18.73
N LEU A 19 -14.21 6.14 19.43
CA LEU A 19 -14.81 5.37 20.52
C LEU A 19 -15.49 4.09 19.99
N LEU A 20 -16.17 4.17 18.85
CA LEU A 20 -16.95 3.05 18.30
C LEU A 20 -16.05 2.00 17.61
N PHE A 21 -15.06 2.46 16.86
CA PHE A 21 -14.14 1.59 16.11
C PHE A 21 -12.84 1.32 16.86
N GLY A 22 -12.40 2.22 17.74
CA GLY A 22 -11.10 2.15 18.42
C GLY A 22 -9.96 2.83 17.65
N ALA A 23 -8.99 3.36 18.38
CA ALA A 23 -7.87 4.12 17.82
C ALA A 23 -6.99 3.32 16.84
N ALA A 24 -6.87 2.01 17.03
CA ALA A 24 -6.07 1.14 16.17
C ALA A 24 -6.80 0.71 14.88
N LYS A 25 -8.14 0.77 14.83
CA LYS A 25 -8.93 0.24 13.70
C LYS A 25 -9.16 1.25 12.58
N LEU A 26 -9.27 2.54 12.89
CA LEU A 26 -9.29 3.59 11.86
C LEU A 26 -8.06 3.56 10.93
N PRO A 27 -6.81 3.56 11.43
CA PRO A 27 -5.63 3.51 10.57
C PRO A 27 -5.51 2.19 9.80
N ALA A 28 -5.91 1.07 10.41
CA ALA A 28 -5.91 -0.23 9.76
C ALA A 28 -6.89 -0.28 8.57
N LEU A 29 -8.12 0.22 8.74
CA LEU A 29 -9.13 0.31 7.69
C LEU A 29 -8.74 1.33 6.61
N ALA A 30 -8.18 2.47 6.99
CA ALA A 30 -7.69 3.46 6.04
C ALA A 30 -6.53 2.89 5.19
N LYS A 31 -5.63 2.11 5.78
CA LYS A 31 -4.50 1.48 5.07
C LYS A 31 -4.98 0.43 4.06
N SER A 32 -5.92 -0.43 4.44
CA SER A 32 -6.47 -1.45 3.52
C SER A 32 -7.33 -0.83 2.41
N MET A 33 -8.24 0.10 2.73
CA MET A 33 -9.02 0.83 1.72
C MET A 33 -8.13 1.69 0.83
N GLY A 34 -7.06 2.28 1.37
CA GLY A 34 -6.10 3.08 0.62
C GLY A 34 -5.32 2.26 -0.42
N GLN A 35 -4.94 1.03 -0.09
CA GLN A 35 -4.31 0.12 -1.06
C GLN A 35 -5.26 -0.24 -2.20
N SER A 36 -6.51 -0.62 -1.91
CA SER A 36 -7.51 -0.91 -2.95
C SER A 36 -7.84 0.32 -3.80
N ALA A 37 -7.95 1.50 -3.17
CA ALA A 37 -8.21 2.76 -3.87
C ALA A 37 -7.04 3.20 -4.76
N ARG A 38 -5.78 2.94 -4.35
CA ARG A 38 -4.58 3.24 -5.16
C ARG A 38 -4.53 2.38 -6.41
N ILE A 39 -4.80 1.08 -6.26
CA ILE A 39 -4.87 0.13 -7.38
C ILE A 39 -5.93 0.62 -8.36
N PHE A 40 -7.17 0.79 -7.90
CA PHE A 40 -8.28 1.31 -8.71
C PHE A 40 -8.00 2.67 -9.38
N ARG A 41 -7.38 3.62 -8.65
CA ARG A 41 -6.96 4.91 -9.25
C ARG A 41 -5.92 4.72 -10.34
N GLY A 42 -4.98 3.80 -10.17
CA GLY A 42 -3.91 3.53 -11.13
C GLY A 42 -4.46 3.01 -12.45
N GLU A 43 -5.34 2.00 -12.38
CA GLU A 43 -6.01 1.44 -13.57
C GLU A 43 -6.95 2.46 -14.22
N MET A 44 -7.71 3.23 -13.42
CA MET A 44 -8.58 4.27 -13.97
C MET A 44 -7.81 5.46 -14.56
N LYS A 45 -6.61 5.75 -14.03
CA LYS A 45 -5.73 6.78 -14.57
C LYS A 45 -5.05 6.31 -15.85
N ALA A 46 -4.66 5.04 -15.95
CA ALA A 46 -4.19 4.43 -17.21
C ALA A 46 -5.25 4.59 -18.30
N MET A 47 -6.52 4.24 -18.03
CA MET A 47 -7.61 4.44 -19.00
C MET A 47 -7.84 5.91 -19.39
N LYS A 48 -7.67 6.87 -18.47
CA LYS A 48 -7.75 8.32 -18.77
C LYS A 48 -6.52 8.82 -19.54
N THR A 49 -5.37 8.24 -19.24
CA THR A 49 -4.08 8.62 -19.78
C THR A 49 -3.87 8.00 -21.16
N ASP A 50 -4.40 6.81 -21.46
CA ASP A 50 -4.36 6.19 -22.78
C ASP A 50 -5.14 7.00 -23.83
N ASP A 51 -6.22 7.69 -23.42
CA ASP A 51 -6.93 8.69 -24.25
C ASP A 51 -6.10 9.98 -24.49
N ALA A 52 -5.12 10.29 -23.64
CA ALA A 52 -4.26 11.49 -23.71
C ALA A 52 -2.79 11.21 -24.10
N THR A 53 -2.37 9.95 -24.13
CA THR A 53 -0.97 9.48 -24.22
C THR A 53 -0.78 8.66 -25.49
N VAL A 54 -1.23 9.18 -26.61
CA VAL A 54 -0.53 8.94 -27.88
C VAL A 54 0.67 9.92 -28.02
N ALA A 55 0.78 10.93 -27.13
CA ALA A 55 1.76 12.02 -27.24
C ALA A 55 2.95 11.99 -26.26
N SER A 56 3.07 11.03 -25.34
CA SER A 56 4.14 11.05 -24.33
C SER A 56 4.70 9.67 -23.99
N ALA A 57 5.02 8.87 -25.01
CA ALA A 57 5.64 7.54 -24.87
C ALA A 57 7.18 7.56 -25.01
N ALA A 58 7.86 8.67 -24.71
CA ALA A 58 9.30 8.80 -24.99
C ALA A 58 10.14 9.52 -23.92
N ALA A 59 9.82 9.40 -22.63
CA ALA A 59 10.72 9.90 -21.57
C ALA A 59 10.45 9.28 -20.18
N ASP A 60 10.62 7.97 -20.00
CA ASP A 60 11.13 7.44 -18.73
C ASP A 60 11.53 5.97 -18.89
N ALA A 61 12.81 5.73 -19.20
CA ALA A 61 13.42 4.41 -19.05
C ALA A 61 13.91 4.29 -17.59
N PRO A 62 13.53 3.26 -16.83
CA PRO A 62 14.04 3.10 -15.48
C PRO A 62 15.53 2.76 -15.56
N VAL A 63 16.35 3.68 -15.08
CA VAL A 63 17.78 3.51 -14.90
C VAL A 63 18.01 2.43 -13.83
N ALA A 64 18.68 1.36 -14.26
CA ALA A 64 19.52 0.43 -13.52
C ALA A 64 19.22 0.21 -12.02
N GLU A 65 18.79 -1.02 -11.73
CA GLU A 65 18.83 -1.64 -10.40
C GLU A 65 20.24 -1.54 -9.79
N PRO A 66 20.39 -1.09 -8.52
CA PRO A 66 21.55 -1.45 -7.74
C PRO A 66 21.40 -2.92 -7.35
N THR A 67 22.06 -3.79 -8.11
CA THR A 67 22.46 -5.11 -7.65
C THR A 67 23.30 -4.92 -6.39
N ALA A 68 22.70 -5.13 -5.22
CA ALA A 68 23.44 -5.35 -3.98
C ALA A 68 23.81 -6.84 -3.93
N SER A 69 24.98 -7.16 -4.49
CA SER A 69 25.68 -8.41 -4.20
C SER A 69 26.06 -8.45 -2.72
N ALA A 70 25.59 -9.47 -2.01
CA ALA A 70 26.27 -9.99 -0.83
C ALA A 70 25.97 -11.49 -0.71
N PRO A 71 26.90 -12.37 -1.14
CA PRO A 71 26.89 -13.77 -0.76
C PRO A 71 27.38 -13.88 0.69
N ALA A 72 26.52 -14.34 1.60
CA ALA A 72 26.93 -14.80 2.92
C ALA A 72 26.81 -16.33 2.94
N ASP A 73 27.99 -16.93 2.93
CA ASP A 73 28.42 -18.32 3.02
C ASP A 73 27.44 -19.45 3.41
N PRO A 74 27.60 -20.65 2.78
CA PRO A 74 27.13 -21.92 3.30
C PRO A 74 28.21 -22.53 4.21
N THR A 75 28.02 -22.61 5.53
CA THR A 75 28.75 -23.58 6.38
C THR A 75 28.04 -23.87 7.70
N ALA A 76 27.74 -25.17 7.87
CA ALA A 76 27.68 -25.97 9.09
C ALA A 76 26.55 -25.77 10.13
N GLY A 77 25.72 -26.81 10.23
CA GLY A 77 24.82 -27.10 11.36
C GLY A 77 23.80 -28.17 10.94
N ALA A 78 24.23 -29.40 10.64
CA ALA A 78 24.12 -30.53 11.56
C ALA A 78 22.68 -30.91 11.95
N GLY A 79 22.18 -32.02 11.39
CA GLY A 79 21.19 -32.90 12.01
C GLY A 79 19.77 -32.84 11.45
N GLY A 80 19.37 -33.84 10.67
CA GLY A 80 17.97 -33.95 10.23
C GLY A 80 17.63 -35.09 9.28
N VAL A 81 18.16 -36.29 9.53
CA VAL A 81 17.54 -37.61 9.28
C VAL A 81 16.71 -37.80 7.99
N ASP A 82 17.31 -38.60 7.10
CA ASP A 82 16.65 -39.49 6.13
C ASP A 82 15.29 -40.04 6.58
N THR A 83 14.27 -39.90 5.74
CA THR A 83 13.26 -40.97 5.57
C THR A 83 12.50 -40.80 4.24
N PRO A 84 12.79 -41.61 3.21
CA PRO A 84 11.85 -41.82 2.10
C PRO A 84 10.80 -42.84 2.57
N LYS A 85 9.50 -42.51 2.45
CA LYS A 85 8.38 -43.40 2.83
C LYS A 85 7.90 -44.20 1.59
N PRO A 86 7.59 -45.51 1.74
CA PRO A 86 7.25 -46.43 0.64
C PRO A 86 5.92 -46.15 -0.05
#